data_AF-A0A412HU74-F1
#
_entry.id   AF-A0A412HU74-F1
#
_cell.length_a   1.000
_cell.length_b   1.000
_cell.length_c   1.000
_cell.angle_alpha   90.00
_cell.angle_beta   90.00
_cell.angle_gamma   90.00
#
_symmetry.space_group_name_H-M   'P 1'
#
loop_
_entity.id
_entity.type
_entity.pdbx_description
1 polymer ?
#
loop_
_entity_poly.entity_id
_entity_poly.type
_entity_poly.pdbx_seq_one_letter_code
_entity_poly.pdbx_strand_id
1 'polypeptide(L)'
;MAYSDYGAFVYLNGERRTDKEDVGVCDTDEASLPTGLRIYANIMKHSGGCEWFEFSHHGVMGDGNVRVGCYKQYWPEVYEWEDGKDKPTKYTFDDLSRKFGWDDYEEYDNTRYAADKYDKEFDFLGWHFHFWGDDNGGTPRYGATMSRDGEIWECDYDCMFGAGFDDIH
;
A
#
# COMPACT_ATOMS: atom_id res chain seq x y z
N MET A 1 14.12 11.28 -12.80
CA MET A 1 13.57 9.95 -12.44
C MET A 1 12.08 10.14 -12.29
N ALA A 2 11.32 9.56 -13.22
CA ALA A 2 9.87 9.66 -13.29
C ALA A 2 9.24 8.82 -12.15
N TYR A 3 9.10 9.45 -10.98
CA TYR A 3 8.07 9.05 -10.00
C TYR A 3 6.66 9.44 -10.49
N SER A 4 6.53 9.95 -11.73
CA SER A 4 5.34 10.53 -12.32
C SER A 4 4.41 9.54 -13.01
N ASP A 5 4.72 8.25 -13.05
CA ASP A 5 4.01 7.34 -13.97
C ASP A 5 3.03 6.39 -13.25
N TYR A 6 3.07 6.31 -11.91
CA TYR A 6 2.29 5.37 -11.10
C TYR A 6 1.91 6.02 -9.77
N GLY A 7 0.68 5.79 -9.31
CA GLY A 7 0.15 6.25 -8.03
C GLY A 7 -1.10 5.45 -7.67
N ALA A 8 -1.84 5.88 -6.66
CA ALA A 8 -3.04 5.16 -6.20
C ALA A 8 -4.23 6.11 -6.00
N PHE A 9 -5.43 5.56 -6.11
CA PHE A 9 -6.62 6.17 -5.52
C PHE A 9 -7.01 5.40 -4.27
N VAL A 10 -7.15 6.12 -3.16
CA VAL A 10 -7.52 5.53 -1.88
C VAL A 10 -8.92 5.98 -1.53
N TYR A 11 -9.77 5.05 -1.11
CA TYR A 11 -11.14 5.32 -0.68
C TYR A 11 -11.37 4.76 0.72
N LEU A 12 -12.20 5.47 1.48
CA LEU A 12 -12.76 5.00 2.75
C LEU A 12 -14.28 5.09 2.64
N ASN A 13 -14.96 3.94 2.72
CA ASN A 13 -16.41 3.82 2.56
C ASN A 13 -16.94 4.50 1.28
N GLY A 14 -16.17 4.40 0.19
CA GLY A 14 -16.48 5.02 -1.10
C GLY A 14 -16.13 6.51 -1.22
N GLU A 15 -15.63 7.15 -0.16
CA GLU A 15 -15.15 8.54 -0.20
C GLU A 15 -13.64 8.59 -0.45
N ARG A 16 -13.21 9.32 -1.48
CA ARG A 16 -11.78 9.43 -1.84
C ARG A 16 -10.98 10.14 -0.74
N ARG A 17 -9.81 9.59 -0.42
CA ARG A 17 -8.88 10.03 0.62
C ARG A 17 -7.58 10.50 -0.01
N THR A 18 -7.59 11.69 -0.59
CA THR A 18 -6.39 12.29 -1.21
C THR A 18 -5.27 12.60 -0.19
N ASP A 19 -5.59 12.61 1.11
CA ASP A 19 -4.63 12.70 2.21
C ASP A 19 -3.88 11.38 2.47
N LYS A 20 -4.31 10.29 1.81
CA LYS A 20 -3.73 8.94 1.89
C LYS A 20 -3.03 8.49 0.61
N GLU A 21 -2.95 9.38 -0.38
CA GLU A 21 -2.28 9.15 -1.67
C GLU A 21 -0.89 9.80 -1.66
N ASP A 22 0.14 9.04 -2.03
CA ASP A 22 1.55 9.46 -2.10
C ASP A 22 2.14 9.98 -0.76
N VAL A 23 1.81 9.30 0.35
CA VAL A 23 2.19 9.66 1.73
C VAL A 23 2.91 8.52 2.46
N GLY A 24 3.59 8.82 3.56
CA GLY A 24 4.24 7.80 4.37
C GLY A 24 3.25 6.90 5.11
N VAL A 25 3.63 5.65 5.37
CA VAL A 25 2.80 4.75 6.19
C VAL A 25 2.75 5.27 7.61
N CYS A 26 3.88 5.74 8.16
CA CYS A 26 3.94 6.26 9.53
C CYS A 26 3.31 7.66 9.67
N ASP A 27 3.41 8.48 8.63
CA ASP A 27 3.24 9.92 8.70
C ASP A 27 2.63 10.45 7.39
N THR A 28 1.62 11.30 7.52
CA THR A 28 0.94 11.96 6.41
C THR A 28 1.14 13.48 6.44
N ASP A 29 2.18 13.99 7.09
CA ASP A 29 2.49 15.42 7.17
C ASP A 29 2.58 16.07 5.77
N GLU A 30 3.14 15.34 4.80
CA GLU A 30 3.21 15.78 3.42
C GLU A 30 1.83 15.82 2.74
N ALA A 31 0.77 15.22 3.30
CA ALA A 31 -0.58 15.29 2.73
C ALA A 31 -1.10 16.73 2.54
N SER A 32 -0.57 17.68 3.31
CA SER A 32 -0.90 19.10 3.15
C SER A 32 -0.33 19.75 1.89
N LEU A 33 0.69 19.14 1.28
CA LEU A 33 1.35 19.64 0.07
C LEU A 33 0.62 19.17 -1.18
N PRO A 34 0.73 19.88 -2.32
CA PRO A 34 0.33 19.36 -3.62
C PRO A 34 1.09 18.07 -3.92
N THR A 35 0.45 17.07 -4.49
CA THR A 35 1.01 15.72 -4.69
C THR A 35 2.33 15.70 -5.45
N GLY A 36 2.42 16.49 -6.53
CA GLY A 36 3.66 16.64 -7.29
C GLY A 36 4.83 17.17 -6.46
N LEU A 37 4.58 17.78 -5.30
CA LEU A 37 5.59 18.26 -4.34
C LEU A 37 5.82 17.28 -3.17
N ARG A 38 4.83 16.45 -2.81
CA ARG A 38 4.89 15.48 -1.69
C ARG A 38 6.07 14.53 -1.81
N ILE A 39 6.21 13.92 -2.98
CA ILE A 39 7.28 12.95 -3.26
C ILE A 39 8.66 13.60 -3.07
N TYR A 40 8.85 14.81 -3.58
CA TYR A 40 10.11 15.53 -3.41
C TYR A 40 10.35 15.95 -1.96
N ALA A 41 9.31 16.40 -1.25
CA ALA A 41 9.42 16.75 0.17
C ALA A 41 9.83 15.54 1.01
N ASN A 42 9.23 14.37 0.78
CA ASN A 42 9.57 13.12 1.46
C ASN A 42 11.02 12.68 1.16
N ILE A 43 11.45 12.73 -0.11
CA ILE A 43 12.85 12.45 -0.49
C ILE A 43 13.84 13.39 0.23
N MET A 44 13.51 14.68 0.31
CA MET A 44 14.37 15.65 1.01
C MET A 44 14.42 15.41 2.51
N LYS A 45 13.27 15.15 3.14
CA LYS A 45 13.13 14.81 4.56
C LYS A 45 13.99 13.62 4.94
N HIS A 46 14.08 12.63 4.06
CA HIS A 46 14.82 11.38 4.28
C HIS A 46 16.17 11.29 3.56
N SER A 47 16.74 12.43 3.15
CA SER A 47 18.04 12.50 2.45
C SER A 47 19.26 11.98 3.24
N GLY A 48 19.08 11.62 4.52
CA GLY A 48 20.05 10.94 5.37
C GLY A 48 19.80 9.44 5.58
N GLY A 49 18.79 8.87 4.93
CA GLY A 49 18.32 7.50 5.12
C GLY A 49 17.25 7.39 6.20
N CYS A 50 16.31 6.49 6.01
CA CYS A 50 15.28 6.11 6.96
C CYS A 50 14.80 4.68 6.72
N GLU A 51 13.93 4.19 7.59
CA GLU A 51 13.27 2.91 7.41
C GLU A 51 12.24 2.99 6.27
N TRP A 52 12.00 1.87 5.58
CA TRP A 52 11.13 1.85 4.40
C TRP A 52 9.71 2.39 4.65
N PHE A 53 9.13 2.09 5.81
CA PHE A 53 7.78 2.53 6.17
C PHE A 53 7.64 4.05 6.38
N GLU A 54 8.77 4.78 6.47
CA GLU A 54 8.81 6.24 6.59
C GLU A 54 8.80 6.95 5.23
N PHE A 55 9.14 6.25 4.13
CA PHE A 55 9.04 6.82 2.78
C PHE A 55 7.60 6.96 2.32
N SER A 56 7.34 7.80 1.32
CA SER A 56 6.04 7.88 0.65
C SER A 56 5.68 6.58 -0.07
N HIS A 57 4.42 6.17 0.08
CA HIS A 57 3.78 5.02 -0.57
C HIS A 57 2.66 5.55 -1.47
N HIS A 58 2.31 4.83 -2.54
CA HIS A 58 1.30 5.33 -3.47
C HIS A 58 -0.08 5.46 -2.84
N GLY A 59 -0.45 4.52 -1.99
CA GLY A 59 -1.65 4.59 -1.18
C GLY A 59 -1.42 3.98 0.20
N VAL A 60 -2.06 4.55 1.22
CA VAL A 60 -2.02 4.02 2.59
C VAL A 60 -3.45 3.82 3.10
N MET A 61 -3.83 2.56 3.30
CA MET A 61 -5.11 2.20 3.93
C MET A 61 -4.95 1.90 5.42
N GLY A 62 -6.08 1.87 6.13
CA GLY A 62 -6.16 1.41 7.51
C GLY A 62 -6.07 2.52 8.54
N ASP A 63 -5.81 2.11 9.79
CA ASP A 63 -5.97 2.94 10.98
C ASP A 63 -4.65 3.18 11.73
N GLY A 64 -4.74 3.59 12.99
CA GLY A 64 -3.58 3.82 13.85
C GLY A 64 -2.74 2.57 14.11
N ASN A 65 -3.39 1.39 14.13
CA ASN A 65 -2.83 0.13 14.60
C ASN A 65 -2.44 -0.79 13.44
N VAL A 66 -3.25 -0.85 12.39
CA VAL A 66 -2.98 -1.69 11.20
C VAL A 66 -3.06 -0.82 9.96
N ARG A 67 -1.96 -0.78 9.21
CA ARG A 67 -1.86 0.00 7.97
C ARG A 67 -1.43 -0.90 6.82
N VAL A 68 -1.91 -0.58 5.62
CA VAL A 68 -1.49 -1.25 4.39
C VAL A 68 -0.85 -0.23 3.48
N GLY A 69 0.42 -0.45 3.16
CA GLY A 69 1.15 0.31 2.15
C GLY A 69 0.96 -0.33 0.78
N CYS A 70 0.37 0.41 -0.15
CA CYS A 70 0.19 0.01 -1.54
C CYS A 70 1.31 0.60 -2.41
N TYR A 71 1.90 -0.23 -3.27
CA TYR A 71 3.07 0.12 -4.08
C TYR A 71 2.91 -0.25 -5.55
N LYS A 72 3.80 0.28 -6.37
CA LYS A 72 3.88 -0.03 -7.80
C LYS A 72 4.19 -1.52 -7.98
N GLN A 73 3.25 -2.23 -8.60
CA GLN A 73 3.44 -3.54 -9.22
C GLN A 73 3.85 -4.71 -8.32
N TYR A 74 3.41 -4.75 -7.05
CA TYR A 74 3.67 -5.88 -6.16
C TYR A 74 2.58 -6.04 -5.10
N TRP A 75 2.71 -7.12 -4.32
CA TRP A 75 1.93 -7.39 -3.12
C TRP A 75 1.93 -6.21 -2.12
N PRO A 76 0.76 -5.81 -1.57
CA PRO A 76 0.69 -4.78 -0.53
C PRO A 76 1.39 -5.19 0.77
N GLU A 77 2.02 -4.24 1.46
CA GLU A 77 2.69 -4.52 2.73
C GLU A 77 1.80 -4.18 3.92
N VAL A 78 1.63 -5.13 4.84
CA VAL A 78 0.84 -4.95 6.06
C VAL A 78 1.75 -4.56 7.21
N TYR A 79 1.38 -3.53 7.94
CA TYR A 79 2.10 -2.99 9.09
C TYR A 79 1.22 -3.01 10.34
N GLU A 80 1.78 -3.46 11.45
CA GLU A 80 1.13 -3.44 12.78
C GLU A 80 1.93 -2.57 13.76
N TRP A 81 1.28 -1.56 14.32
CA TRP A 81 1.76 -0.83 15.50
C TRP A 81 1.09 -1.39 16.75
N GLU A 82 1.82 -2.24 17.47
CA GLU A 82 1.42 -2.65 18.82
C GLU A 82 1.48 -1.46 19.78
N ASP A 83 0.61 -1.47 20.79
CA ASP A 83 0.55 -0.41 21.81
C ASP A 83 1.92 -0.14 22.45
N GLY A 84 2.35 1.12 22.37
CA GLY A 84 3.60 1.59 22.97
C GLY A 84 4.87 1.26 22.18
N LYS A 85 4.75 0.80 20.92
CA LYS A 85 5.90 0.64 20.02
C LYS A 85 6.13 1.90 19.17
N ASP A 86 7.40 2.30 19.07
CA ASP A 86 7.82 3.38 18.18
C ASP A 86 7.87 2.96 16.71
N LYS A 87 8.05 1.65 16.44
CA LYS A 87 8.20 1.08 15.10
C LYS A 87 7.17 -0.03 14.85
N PRO A 88 6.69 -0.19 13.61
CA PRO A 88 5.77 -1.27 13.26
C PRO A 88 6.48 -2.61 13.12
N THR A 89 5.70 -3.67 13.26
CA THR A 89 6.01 -4.97 12.66
C THR A 89 5.53 -4.96 11.21
N LYS A 90 6.41 -5.25 10.26
CA LYS A 90 6.08 -5.42 8.83
C LYS A 90 5.80 -6.90 8.55
N TYR A 91 4.71 -7.19 7.85
CA TYR A 91 4.37 -8.52 7.36
C TYR A 91 4.46 -8.54 5.83
N THR A 92 5.48 -9.24 5.32
CA THR A 92 5.71 -9.44 3.88
C THR A 92 4.80 -10.53 3.32
N PHE A 93 4.80 -10.68 1.99
CA PHE A 93 4.17 -11.85 1.36
C PHE A 93 4.73 -13.16 1.92
N ASP A 94 6.05 -13.27 2.17
CA ASP A 94 6.64 -14.49 2.71
C ASP A 94 6.09 -14.82 4.10
N ASP A 95 6.02 -13.82 4.98
CA ASP A 95 5.47 -13.98 6.32
C ASP A 95 4.03 -14.49 6.28
N LEU A 96 3.19 -13.85 5.45
CA LEU A 96 1.77 -14.17 5.31
C LEU A 96 1.56 -15.52 4.60
N SER A 97 2.29 -15.78 3.52
CA SER A 97 2.27 -17.06 2.79
C SER A 97 2.60 -18.23 3.70
N ARG A 98 3.63 -18.10 4.54
CA ARG A 98 4.00 -19.14 5.52
C ARG A 98 2.95 -19.28 6.61
N LYS A 99 2.43 -18.17 7.11
CA LYS A 99 1.40 -18.15 8.17
C LYS A 99 0.10 -18.82 7.73
N PHE A 100 -0.36 -18.51 6.52
CA PHE A 100 -1.63 -19.00 5.97
C PHE A 100 -1.49 -20.27 5.12
N GLY A 101 -0.26 -20.69 4.83
CA GLY A 101 0.00 -21.93 4.10
C GLY A 101 -0.34 -21.84 2.61
N TRP A 102 -0.17 -20.68 1.99
CA TRP A 102 -0.36 -20.51 0.54
C TRP A 102 0.71 -21.27 -0.24
N ASP A 103 0.32 -21.89 -1.36
CA ASP A 103 1.14 -22.75 -2.22
C ASP A 103 1.42 -22.15 -3.61
N ASP A 104 0.71 -21.09 -3.98
CA ASP A 104 0.85 -20.30 -5.19
C ASP A 104 1.83 -19.13 -4.98
N TYR A 105 3.12 -19.48 -4.91
CA TYR A 105 4.20 -18.52 -4.75
C TYR A 105 5.38 -18.84 -5.67
N GLU A 106 6.20 -17.83 -5.92
CA GLU A 106 7.54 -18.03 -6.45
C GLU A 106 8.56 -18.00 -5.30
N GLU A 107 9.54 -18.90 -5.31
CA GLU A 107 10.55 -18.98 -4.24
C GLU A 107 11.96 -18.83 -4.80
N TYR A 108 12.67 -17.81 -4.31
CA TYR A 108 14.06 -17.53 -4.62
C TYR A 108 14.83 -17.30 -3.34
N ASP A 109 15.98 -17.95 -3.17
CA ASP A 109 16.83 -17.85 -1.98
C ASP A 109 16.05 -18.03 -0.65
N ASN A 110 15.15 -19.02 -0.62
CA ASN A 110 14.30 -19.35 0.53
C ASN A 110 13.34 -18.20 0.96
N THR A 111 13.08 -17.24 0.07
CA THR A 111 12.11 -16.16 0.25
C THR A 111 10.96 -16.36 -0.74
N ARG A 112 9.72 -16.31 -0.26
CA ARG A 112 8.52 -16.42 -1.10
C ARG A 112 8.05 -15.06 -1.59
N TYR A 113 7.64 -15.01 -2.85
CA TYR A 113 7.12 -13.84 -3.51
C TYR A 113 5.74 -14.16 -4.10
N ALA A 114 4.86 -13.16 -4.13
CA ALA A 114 3.63 -13.26 -4.90
C ALA A 114 4.00 -13.44 -6.38
N ALA A 115 3.29 -14.32 -7.08
CA ALA A 115 3.39 -14.41 -8.53
C ALA A 115 2.89 -13.11 -9.18
N ASP A 116 3.24 -12.88 -10.45
CA ASP A 116 2.76 -11.74 -11.26
C ASP A 116 1.23 -11.63 -11.35
N LYS A 117 0.53 -12.74 -11.04
CA LYS A 117 -0.91 -12.77 -10.84
C LYS A 117 -1.22 -13.39 -9.49
N TYR A 118 -1.97 -12.66 -8.67
CA TYR A 118 -2.42 -13.12 -7.36
C TYR A 118 -3.83 -12.61 -7.06
N ASP A 119 -4.56 -13.37 -6.25
CA ASP A 119 -5.87 -13.01 -5.73
C ASP A 119 -6.02 -13.71 -4.37
N LYS A 120 -5.99 -12.93 -3.28
CA LYS A 120 -5.90 -13.44 -1.91
C LYS A 120 -6.87 -12.73 -0.99
N GLU A 121 -7.76 -13.52 -0.40
CA GLU A 121 -8.59 -13.12 0.73
C GLU A 121 -8.10 -13.78 2.02
N PHE A 122 -7.98 -13.00 3.10
CA PHE A 122 -7.53 -13.52 4.39
C PHE A 122 -7.92 -12.61 5.55
N ASP A 123 -8.18 -13.22 6.71
CA ASP A 123 -8.42 -12.51 7.97
C ASP A 123 -7.12 -12.40 8.78
N PHE A 124 -6.74 -11.17 9.14
CA PHE A 124 -5.54 -10.92 9.94
C PHE A 124 -5.67 -9.65 10.78
N LEU A 125 -5.17 -9.67 12.01
CA LEU A 125 -5.19 -8.50 12.92
C LEU A 125 -6.58 -7.85 13.09
N GLY A 126 -7.64 -8.65 13.03
CA GLY A 126 -9.03 -8.19 13.14
C GLY A 126 -9.61 -7.55 11.88
N TRP A 127 -8.87 -7.56 10.76
CA TRP A 127 -9.31 -7.06 9.46
C TRP A 127 -9.49 -8.22 8.47
N HIS A 128 -10.46 -8.06 7.57
CA HIS A 128 -10.60 -8.89 6.38
C HIS A 128 -9.92 -8.20 5.20
N PHE A 129 -8.92 -8.84 4.60
CA PHE A 129 -8.15 -8.31 3.47
C PHE A 129 -8.52 -9.03 2.18
N HIS A 130 -8.53 -8.28 1.08
CA HIS A 130 -8.55 -8.83 -0.27
C HIS A 130 -7.52 -8.12 -1.14
N PHE A 131 -6.46 -8.81 -1.54
CA PHE A 131 -5.39 -8.26 -2.38
C PHE A 131 -5.34 -8.99 -3.72
N TRP A 132 -5.28 -8.23 -4.81
CA TRP A 132 -5.21 -8.79 -6.16
C TRP A 132 -4.23 -8.03 -7.06
N GLY A 133 -3.70 -8.75 -8.04
CA GLY A 133 -2.83 -8.23 -9.07
C GLY A 133 -2.90 -9.08 -10.34
N ASP A 134 -2.90 -8.43 -11.50
CA ASP A 134 -2.82 -9.08 -12.81
C ASP A 134 -2.00 -8.23 -13.79
N ASP A 135 -0.71 -8.54 -13.89
CA ASP A 135 0.24 -7.89 -14.82
C ASP A 135 -0.21 -7.95 -16.30
N ASN A 136 -1.08 -8.92 -16.64
CA ASN A 136 -1.57 -9.17 -17.99
C ASN A 136 -3.04 -8.77 -18.19
N GLY A 137 -3.67 -8.18 -17.17
CA GLY A 137 -5.12 -7.91 -17.11
C GLY A 137 -5.55 -6.50 -17.53
N GLY A 138 -6.80 -6.15 -17.15
CA GLY A 138 -7.38 -4.82 -17.34
C GLY A 138 -6.94 -3.82 -16.26
N THR A 139 -7.44 -2.59 -16.35
CA THR A 139 -7.14 -1.50 -15.38
C THR A 139 -8.26 -1.37 -14.34
N PRO A 140 -7.97 -1.20 -13.03
CA PRO A 140 -6.63 -1.17 -12.44
C PRO A 140 -5.99 -2.57 -12.40
N ARG A 141 -4.70 -2.64 -12.72
CA ARG A 141 -3.94 -3.90 -12.71
C ARG A 141 -3.76 -4.50 -11.31
N TYR A 142 -3.84 -3.68 -10.27
CA TYR A 142 -3.67 -4.10 -8.90
C TYR A 142 -4.63 -3.35 -7.99
N GLY A 143 -5.00 -4.00 -6.92
CA GLY A 143 -5.75 -3.34 -5.87
C GLY A 143 -5.74 -4.14 -4.58
N ALA A 144 -6.21 -3.44 -3.55
CA ALA A 144 -6.28 -3.97 -2.22
C ALA A 144 -7.51 -3.40 -1.53
N THR A 145 -8.22 -4.25 -0.78
CA THR A 145 -9.20 -3.79 0.20
C THR A 145 -8.86 -4.31 1.58
N MET A 146 -9.28 -3.55 2.59
CA MET A 146 -9.32 -4.03 3.97
C MET A 146 -10.62 -3.56 4.63
N SER A 147 -11.30 -4.46 5.33
CA SER A 147 -12.60 -4.17 5.94
C SER A 147 -12.74 -4.72 7.35
N ARG A 148 -13.48 -3.97 8.19
CA ARG A 148 -13.80 -4.35 9.57
C ARG A 148 -15.04 -3.58 10.04
N ASP A 149 -16.05 -4.28 10.53
CA ASP A 149 -17.23 -3.68 11.18
C ASP A 149 -17.94 -2.57 10.37
N GLY A 150 -17.98 -2.70 9.04
CA GLY A 150 -18.61 -1.71 8.14
C GLY A 150 -17.69 -0.57 7.70
N GLU A 151 -16.45 -0.53 8.20
CA GLU A 151 -15.37 0.26 7.63
C GLU A 151 -14.72 -0.51 6.47
N ILE A 152 -14.64 0.11 5.30
CA ILE A 152 -14.06 -0.48 4.09
C ILE A 152 -13.07 0.51 3.50
N TRP A 153 -11.82 0.09 3.43
CA TRP A 153 -10.79 0.78 2.68
C TRP A 153 -10.57 0.09 1.35
N GLU A 154 -10.36 0.89 0.32
CA GLU A 154 -10.04 0.42 -1.03
C GLU A 154 -8.86 1.22 -1.56
N CYS A 155 -7.94 0.55 -2.23
CA CYS A 155 -6.80 1.17 -2.85
C CYS A 155 -6.56 0.52 -4.20
N ASP A 156 -6.80 1.28 -5.27
CA ASP A 156 -6.53 0.88 -6.63
C ASP A 156 -5.28 1.61 -7.11
N TYR A 157 -4.36 0.88 -7.74
CA TYR A 157 -3.10 1.46 -8.20
C TYR A 157 -2.67 0.88 -9.54
N ASP A 158 -2.32 1.79 -10.45
CA ASP A 158 -1.91 1.49 -11.82
C ASP A 158 -1.11 2.67 -12.39
N CYS A 159 -0.69 2.57 -13.65
CA CYS A 159 -0.13 3.70 -14.36
C CYS A 159 -1.16 4.82 -14.51
N MET A 160 -0.73 6.08 -14.34
CA MET A 160 -1.59 7.29 -14.36
C MET A 160 -2.62 7.40 -13.21
N PHE A 161 -2.45 6.67 -12.11
CA PHE A 161 -3.23 6.85 -10.88
C PHE A 161 -2.45 7.75 -9.90
N GLY A 162 -3.12 8.34 -8.90
CA GLY A 162 -2.50 9.21 -7.88
C GLY A 162 -3.09 10.61 -7.82
N ALA A 163 -2.95 11.27 -6.66
CA ALA A 163 -3.36 12.66 -6.55
C ALA A 163 -2.50 13.52 -7.49
N GLY A 164 -3.10 14.42 -8.27
CA GLY A 164 -2.40 15.16 -9.33
C GLY A 164 -2.60 14.61 -10.74
N PHE A 165 -3.28 13.46 -10.88
CA PHE A 165 -3.94 13.04 -12.11
C PHE A 165 -5.43 13.44 -12.12
N ASP A 166 -5.72 14.64 -11.64
CA ASP A 166 -7.10 15.13 -11.46
C ASP A 166 -7.79 15.47 -12.80
N ASP A 167 -7.05 15.47 -13.91
CA ASP A 167 -7.48 15.95 -15.24
C ASP A 167 -7.66 14.84 -16.31
N ILE A 168 -7.65 13.55 -15.96
CA ILE A 168 -7.75 12.44 -16.97
C ILE A 168 -9.09 11.69 -16.93
N HIS A 169 -10.19 12.37 -16.57
CA HIS A 169 -11.54 11.82 -16.70
C HIS A 169 -12.32 12.45 -17.85
#